data_AF-A0A965LXK7-F1
#
_entry.id   AF-A0A965LXK7-F1
#
_cell.length_a   1.000
_cell.length_b   1.000
_cell.length_c   1.000
_cell.angle_alpha   90.00
_cell.angle_beta   90.00
_cell.angle_gamma   90.00
#
_symmetry.space_group_name_H-M   'P 1'
#
loop_
_entity.id
_entity.type
_entity.pdbx_description
1 polymer ?
#
loop_
_entity_poly.entity_id
_entity_poly.type
_entity_poly.pdbx_seq_one_letter_code
_entity_poly.pdbx_strand_id
1 'polypeptide(L)'
;MLSGLELALILLAAATLIVVPLRRFGVPPLIAYLAVGVVIGPHAAGLAEGEGTLHAAAELGVVFLMFSLGLEFNFAKLKAMRGFVFGLGGAQVGLTAFVLMALLLLLPSVWAQWLLPGLDWRVAL
;
A
#
# COMPACT_ATOMS: atom_id res chain seq x y z
N MET A 1 -1.93 -8.71 -27.78
CA MET A 1 -1.22 -9.05 -26.54
C MET A 1 -0.05 -8.08 -26.44
N LEU A 2 -0.06 -7.17 -25.46
CA LEU A 2 1.11 -6.30 -25.24
C LEU A 2 2.30 -7.18 -24.86
N SER A 3 3.42 -6.98 -25.51
CA SER A 3 4.67 -7.63 -25.11
C SER A 3 5.12 -7.12 -23.73
N GLY A 4 5.87 -7.92 -22.97
CA GLY A 4 6.36 -7.50 -21.64
C GLY A 4 7.17 -6.20 -21.68
N LEU A 5 7.86 -5.93 -22.80
CA LEU A 5 8.57 -4.68 -23.06
C LEU A 5 7.62 -3.49 -23.22
N GLU A 6 6.55 -3.64 -24.02
CA GLU A 6 5.54 -2.57 -24.20
C GLU A 6 4.88 -2.22 -22.88
N LEU A 7 4.54 -3.22 -22.06
CA LEU A 7 3.98 -3.00 -20.72
C LEU A 7 4.98 -2.24 -19.82
N ALA A 8 6.26 -2.63 -19.83
CA ALA A 8 7.29 -1.93 -19.06
C ALA A 8 7.47 -0.48 -19.49
N LEU A 9 7.43 -0.20 -20.81
CA LEU A 9 7.51 1.16 -21.34
C LEU A 9 6.29 2.00 -20.96
N ILE A 10 5.09 1.42 -21.03
CA ILE A 10 3.84 2.09 -20.61
C ILE A 10 3.89 2.42 -19.12
N LEU A 11 4.30 1.46 -18.27
CA LEU A 11 4.46 1.66 -16.82
C LEU A 11 5.49 2.76 -16.53
N LEU A 12 6.64 2.75 -17.22
CA LEU A 12 7.69 3.75 -17.04
C LEU A 12 7.22 5.16 -17.49
N ALA A 13 6.54 5.24 -18.63
CA ALA A 13 5.98 6.49 -19.14
C ALA A 13 4.93 7.05 -18.19
N ALA A 14 3.97 6.24 -17.76
CA ALA A 14 2.93 6.66 -16.82
C ALA A 14 3.50 7.03 -15.45
N ALA A 15 4.46 6.26 -14.92
CA ALA A 15 5.16 6.60 -13.70
C ALA A 15 5.83 7.96 -13.81
N THR A 16 6.50 8.25 -14.93
CA THR A 16 7.15 9.56 -15.13
C THR A 16 6.11 10.69 -15.24
N LEU A 17 5.06 10.49 -16.02
CA LEU A 17 4.00 11.48 -16.25
C LEU A 17 3.21 11.82 -14.99
N ILE A 18 2.99 10.86 -14.10
CA ILE A 18 2.23 11.04 -12.86
C ILE A 18 3.14 11.47 -11.70
N VAL A 19 4.26 10.78 -11.49
CA VAL A 19 5.09 10.97 -10.29
C VAL A 19 5.83 12.31 -10.31
N VAL A 20 6.31 12.77 -11.47
CA VAL A 20 7.03 14.05 -11.59
C VAL A 20 6.18 15.24 -11.14
N PRO A 21 4.95 15.45 -11.66
CA PRO A 21 4.11 16.54 -11.17
C PRO A 21 3.68 16.35 -9.72
N LEU A 22 3.32 15.13 -9.29
CA LEU A 22 2.93 14.86 -7.90
C LEU A 22 4.04 15.17 -6.89
N ARG A 23 5.29 14.86 -7.23
CA ARG A 23 6.45 15.24 -6.41
C ARG A 23 6.59 16.76 -6.28
N ARG A 24 6.25 17.52 -7.31
CA ARG A 24 6.27 19.00 -7.26
C ARG A 24 5.22 19.55 -6.29
N PHE A 25 4.13 18.83 -6.08
CA PHE A 25 3.11 19.15 -5.07
C PHE A 25 3.45 18.64 -3.66
N GLY A 26 4.65 18.08 -3.45
CA GLY A 26 5.08 17.56 -2.15
C GLY A 26 4.49 16.20 -1.79
N VAL A 27 3.88 15.48 -2.75
CA VAL A 27 3.34 14.14 -2.52
C VAL A 27 4.51 13.15 -2.34
N PRO A 28 4.49 12.32 -1.28
CA PRO A 28 5.46 11.24 -1.11
C PRO A 28 5.48 10.33 -2.34
N PRO A 29 6.68 10.00 -2.88
CA PRO A 29 6.78 9.24 -4.12
C PRO A 29 6.05 7.90 -4.10
N LEU A 30 6.04 7.21 -2.96
CA LEU A 30 5.35 5.94 -2.77
C LEU A 30 3.86 6.04 -3.13
N ILE A 31 3.19 7.11 -2.69
CA ILE A 31 1.77 7.33 -2.96
C ILE A 31 1.55 7.56 -4.46
N ALA A 32 2.46 8.30 -5.11
CA ALA A 32 2.39 8.53 -6.55
C ALA A 32 2.61 7.24 -7.37
N TYR A 33 3.53 6.36 -6.95
CA TYR A 33 3.73 5.06 -7.60
C TYR A 33 2.50 4.14 -7.43
N LEU A 34 1.85 4.15 -6.26
CA LEU A 34 0.60 3.42 -6.05
C LEU A 34 -0.53 3.94 -6.96
N ALA A 35 -0.64 5.27 -7.10
CA ALA A 35 -1.63 5.88 -7.99
C ALA A 35 -1.43 5.46 -9.46
N VAL A 36 -0.19 5.39 -9.94
CA VAL A 36 0.13 4.87 -11.28
C VAL A 36 -0.38 3.45 -11.45
N GLY A 37 -0.13 2.58 -10.46
CA GLY A 37 -0.62 1.20 -10.46
C GLY A 37 -2.14 1.09 -10.48
N VAL A 38 -2.84 1.94 -9.72
CA VAL A 38 -4.32 2.01 -9.74
C VAL A 38 -4.84 2.45 -11.10
N VAL A 39 -4.21 3.45 -11.73
CA VAL A 39 -4.63 3.99 -13.04
C VAL A 39 -4.38 2.99 -14.17
N ILE A 40 -3.26 2.28 -14.15
CA ILE A 40 -2.91 1.29 -15.18
C ILE A 40 -3.60 -0.07 -14.95
N GLY A 41 -3.99 -0.34 -13.71
CA GLY A 41 -4.56 -1.61 -13.28
C GLY A 41 -5.85 -2.00 -14.03
N PRO A 42 -6.27 -3.27 -13.85
CA PRO A 42 -7.43 -3.83 -14.56
C PRO A 42 -8.74 -3.08 -14.26
N HIS A 43 -8.84 -2.44 -13.09
CA HIS A 43 -10.03 -1.68 -12.67
C HIS A 43 -10.11 -0.27 -13.26
N ALA A 44 -9.11 0.22 -14.00
CA ALA A 44 -9.10 1.55 -14.59
C ALA A 44 -8.82 1.51 -16.10
N ALA A 45 -7.55 1.51 -16.51
CA ALA A 45 -7.19 1.50 -17.93
C ALA A 45 -7.23 0.11 -18.58
N GLY A 46 -7.27 -0.98 -17.80
CA GLY A 46 -7.34 -2.35 -18.35
C GLY A 46 -6.08 -2.78 -19.11
N LEU A 47 -4.97 -2.04 -19.01
CA LEU A 47 -3.76 -2.27 -19.81
C LEU A 47 -2.86 -3.38 -19.22
N ALA A 48 -3.12 -3.78 -17.99
CA ALA A 48 -2.31 -4.69 -17.20
C ALA A 48 -2.99 -6.06 -16.96
N GLU A 49 -3.61 -6.65 -17.98
CA GLU A 49 -4.31 -7.95 -17.90
C GLU A 49 -3.37 -9.18 -17.99
N GLY A 50 -2.08 -9.03 -17.70
CA GLY A 50 -1.09 -10.12 -17.74
C GLY A 50 -0.81 -10.70 -16.36
N GLU A 51 -1.58 -11.71 -15.93
CA GLU A 51 -1.56 -12.24 -14.56
C GLU A 51 -0.21 -12.85 -14.11
N GLY A 52 0.65 -13.31 -15.03
CA GLY A 52 1.89 -14.00 -14.66
C GLY A 52 3.09 -13.08 -14.43
N THR A 53 3.53 -12.38 -15.48
CA THR A 53 4.81 -11.64 -15.46
C THR A 53 4.76 -10.37 -14.63
N LEU A 54 3.64 -9.64 -14.67
CA LEU A 54 3.49 -8.41 -13.88
C LEU A 54 3.38 -8.72 -12.39
N HIS A 55 2.69 -9.81 -12.03
CA HIS A 55 2.56 -10.25 -10.64
C HIS A 55 3.92 -10.64 -10.05
N ALA A 56 4.68 -11.50 -10.74
CA ALA A 56 6.03 -11.87 -10.30
C ALA A 56 6.98 -10.66 -10.20
N ALA A 57 6.88 -9.70 -11.12
CA ALA A 57 7.65 -8.45 -11.06
C ALA A 57 7.25 -7.57 -9.86
N ALA A 58 5.95 -7.52 -9.53
CA ALA A 58 5.45 -6.80 -8.37
C ALA A 58 5.88 -7.46 -7.04
N GLU A 59 5.85 -8.79 -6.96
CA GLU A 59 6.36 -9.54 -5.81
C GLU A 59 7.84 -9.24 -5.57
N LEU A 60 8.67 -9.35 -6.61
CA LEU A 60 10.08 -8.97 -6.52
C LEU A 60 10.25 -7.50 -6.12
N GLY A 61 9.45 -6.60 -6.70
CA GLY A 61 9.47 -5.18 -6.36
C GLY A 61 9.18 -4.91 -4.89
N VAL A 62 8.19 -5.59 -4.30
CA VAL A 62 7.86 -5.48 -2.87
C VAL A 62 8.97 -6.08 -2.00
N VAL A 63 9.57 -7.21 -2.39
CA VAL A 63 10.71 -7.80 -1.69
C VAL A 63 11.91 -6.84 -1.68
N PHE A 64 12.24 -6.24 -2.83
CA PHE A 64 13.30 -5.23 -2.91
C PHE A 64 12.96 -3.99 -2.09
N LEU A 65 11.71 -3.54 -2.08
CA LEU A 65 11.27 -2.40 -1.28
C LEU A 65 11.42 -2.70 0.23
N MET A 66 10.93 -3.84 0.69
CA MET A 66 11.06 -4.29 2.09
C MET A 66 12.52 -4.44 2.49
N PHE A 67 13.36 -4.95 1.58
CA PHE A 67 14.81 -5.05 1.79
C PHE A 67 15.47 -3.67 1.90
N SER A 68 15.22 -2.76 0.96
CA SER A 68 15.75 -1.39 1.01
C SER A 68 15.29 -0.64 2.26
N LEU A 69 14.02 -0.78 2.64
CA LEU A 69 13.48 -0.20 3.87
C LEU A 69 14.16 -0.79 5.11
N GLY A 70 14.49 -2.08 5.08
CA GLY A 70 15.32 -2.74 6.10
C GLY A 70 16.74 -2.19 6.19
N LEU A 71 17.38 -1.86 5.06
CA LEU A 71 18.72 -1.24 5.03
C LEU A 71 18.72 0.21 5.52
N GLU A 72 17.64 0.95 5.26
CA GLU A 72 17.47 2.33 5.73
C GLU A 72 17.11 2.38 7.23
N PHE A 73 16.70 1.25 7.81
CA PHE A 73 16.29 1.17 9.20
C PHE A 73 17.47 1.28 10.17
N ASN A 74 17.47 2.35 10.96
CA ASN A 74 18.49 2.59 11.97
C ASN A 74 18.03 2.07 13.36
N PHE A 75 18.55 0.91 13.75
CA PHE A 75 18.29 0.30 15.07
C PHE A 75 18.65 1.22 16.25
N ALA A 76 19.73 2.00 16.15
CA ALA A 76 20.15 2.91 17.22
C ALA A 76 19.14 4.05 17.40
N LYS A 77 18.63 4.61 16.28
CA LYS A 77 17.58 5.63 16.29
C LYS A 77 16.27 5.09 16.86
N LEU A 78 15.88 3.85 16.50
CA LEU A 78 14.72 3.19 17.09
C LEU A 78 14.87 3.04 18.61
N LYS A 79 16.03 2.58 19.07
CA LYS A 79 16.29 2.40 20.51
C LYS A 79 16.21 3.71 21.29
N ALA A 80 16.69 4.82 20.69
CA ALA A 80 16.57 6.16 21.28
C ALA A 80 15.11 6.62 21.34
N MET A 81 14.29 6.29 20.34
CA MET A 81 12.88 6.69 20.26
C MET A 81 11.90 5.66 20.85
N ARG A 82 12.38 4.56 21.44
CA ARG A 82 11.55 3.42 21.89
C ARG A 82 10.40 3.82 22.82
N GLY A 83 10.62 4.79 23.70
CA GLY A 83 9.59 5.27 24.64
C GLY A 83 8.43 5.96 23.91
N PHE A 84 8.74 6.77 22.90
CA PHE A 84 7.72 7.43 22.07
C PHE A 84 7.04 6.45 21.13
N VAL A 85 7.80 5.56 20.47
CA VAL A 85 7.25 4.61 19.50
C VAL A 85 6.36 3.56 20.18
N PHE A 86 6.84 2.91 21.24
CA PHE A 86 6.07 1.86 21.92
C PHE A 86 5.06 2.43 22.92
N GLY A 87 5.35 3.57 23.55
CA GLY A 87 4.42 4.23 24.47
C GLY A 87 3.32 4.98 23.73
N LEU A 88 3.68 6.12 23.11
CA LEU A 88 2.71 7.00 22.43
C LEU A 88 2.15 6.34 21.17
N GLY A 89 3.00 5.72 20.35
CA GLY A 89 2.57 5.02 19.14
C GLY A 89 1.69 3.80 19.45
N GLY A 90 2.05 3.02 20.47
CA GLY A 90 1.22 1.92 20.95
C GLY A 90 -0.14 2.38 21.47
N ALA A 91 -0.15 3.44 22.28
CA ALA A 91 -1.39 4.04 22.79
C ALA A 91 -2.26 4.59 21.64
N GLN A 92 -1.66 5.23 20.65
CA GLN A 92 -2.38 5.71 19.46
C GLN A 92 -3.03 4.54 18.70
N VAL A 93 -2.28 3.48 18.40
CA VAL A 93 -2.80 2.32 17.67
C VAL A 93 -3.93 1.65 18.46
N GLY A 94 -3.73 1.46 19.77
CA GLY A 94 -4.75 0.90 20.65
C GLY A 94 -6.02 1.76 20.69
N LEU A 95 -5.87 3.08 20.78
CA LEU A 95 -7.00 4.01 20.78
C LEU A 95 -7.73 4.01 19.44
N THR A 96 -7.02 4.06 18.31
CA THR A 96 -7.66 4.04 16.98
C THR A 96 -8.36 2.70 16.73
N ALA A 97 -7.76 1.58 17.17
CA ALA A 97 -8.39 0.27 17.09
C ALA A 97 -9.66 0.20 17.96
N PHE A 98 -9.60 0.73 19.18
CA PHE A 98 -10.75 0.79 20.08
C PHE A 98 -11.88 1.67 19.53
N VAL A 99 -11.57 2.86 19.04
CA VAL A 99 -12.55 3.76 18.42
C VAL A 99 -13.18 3.13 17.18
N LEU A 100 -12.37 2.50 16.32
CA LEU A 100 -12.87 1.79 15.15
C LEU A 100 -13.79 0.63 15.56
N MET A 101 -13.41 -0.15 16.57
CA MET A 101 -14.23 -1.24 17.11
C MET A 101 -15.57 -0.72 17.66
N ALA A 102 -15.53 0.34 18.47
CA ALA A 102 -16.74 0.94 19.04
C ALA A 102 -17.66 1.49 17.94
N LEU A 103 -17.11 2.13 16.92
CA LEU A 103 -17.87 2.62 15.78
C LEU A 103 -18.54 1.47 15.03
N LEU A 104 -17.81 0.38 14.74
CA LEU A 104 -18.34 -0.79 14.05
C LEU A 104 -19.49 -1.47 14.82
N LEU A 105 -19.46 -1.49 16.15
CA LEU A 105 -20.55 -2.03 16.98
C LEU A 105 -21.83 -1.18 16.93
N LEU A 106 -21.70 0.13 16.64
CA LEU A 106 -22.83 1.05 16.50
C LEU A 106 -23.39 1.08 15.07
N LEU A 107 -22.63 0.63 14.07
CA LEU A 107 -23.13 0.51 12.70
C LEU A 107 -24.07 -0.71 12.58
N PRO A 108 -25.21 -0.58 11.88
CA PRO A 108 -26.04 -1.73 11.56
C PRO A 108 -25.21 -2.77 10.79
N SER A 109 -25.35 -4.05 11.15
CA SER A 109 -24.55 -5.18 10.61
C SER A 109 -24.51 -5.24 9.08
N VAL A 110 -25.53 -4.71 8.42
CA VAL A 110 -25.62 -4.63 6.95
C VAL A 110 -24.57 -3.71 6.31
N TRP A 111 -24.08 -2.69 7.01
CA TRP A 111 -23.04 -1.77 6.53
C TRP A 111 -21.63 -2.27 6.87
N ALA A 112 -21.47 -3.02 7.96
CA ALA A 112 -20.17 -3.55 8.41
C ALA A 112 -19.56 -4.53 7.37
N GLN A 113 -20.40 -5.39 6.77
CA GLN A 113 -20.00 -6.36 5.74
C GLN A 113 -19.55 -5.72 4.41
N TRP A 114 -20.05 -4.54 4.07
CA TRP A 114 -19.66 -3.80 2.85
C TRP A 114 -18.34 -3.04 3.03
N LEU A 115 -18.06 -2.58 4.25
CA LEU A 115 -16.86 -1.78 4.55
C LEU A 115 -15.61 -2.65 4.76
N LEU A 116 -15.78 -3.89 5.20
CA LEU A 116 -14.69 -4.84 5.49
C LEU A 116 -14.94 -6.22 4.85
N PRO A 117 -15.05 -6.31 3.51
CA PRO A 117 -15.18 -7.61 2.83
C PRO A 117 -13.86 -8.38 3.01
N GLY A 118 -13.82 -9.28 3.98
CA GLY A 118 -12.65 -10.12 4.27
C GLY A 118 -12.11 -10.06 5.70
N LEU A 119 -12.65 -9.22 6.59
CA LEU A 119 -12.32 -9.28 8.02
C LEU A 119 -13.10 -10.39 8.76
N ASP A 120 -13.19 -11.58 8.15
CA ASP A 120 -13.61 -12.78 8.86
C ASP A 120 -12.39 -13.33 9.57
N TRP A 121 -12.35 -13.29 10.90
CA TRP A 121 -11.27 -13.93 11.69
C TRP A 121 -11.11 -15.44 11.38
N ARG A 122 -12.10 -16.02 10.68
CA ARG A 122 -12.13 -17.38 10.13
C ARG A 122 -11.23 -17.59 8.91
N VAL A 123 -10.78 -16.55 8.19
CA VAL A 123 -9.80 -16.71 7.10
C VAL A 123 -8.34 -16.67 7.59
N ALA A 124 -8.12 -16.31 8.86
CA ALA A 124 -6.80 -16.26 9.49
C ALA A 124 -6.48 -17.52 10.34
N LEU A 125 -7.42 -18.47 10.44
CA LEU A 125 -7.30 -19.78 11.09
C LEU A 125 -7.46 -20.87 10.03
#